data_AF-A0A970TDM5-F1
#
_entry.id   AF-A0A970TDM5-F1
#
_cell.length_a   1.000
_cell.length_b   1.000
_cell.length_c   1.000
_cell.angle_alpha   90.00
_cell.angle_beta   90.00
_cell.angle_gamma   90.00
#
_symmetry.space_group_name_H-M   'P 1'
#
loop_
_entity.id
_entity.type
_entity.pdbx_description
1 polymer ?
#
loop_
_entity_poly.entity_id
_entity_poly.type
_entity_poly.pdbx_seq_one_letter_code
_entity_poly.pdbx_strand_id
1 'polypeptide(L)' 'MPVLLMRLEGPMQSWGTQSRFTVRDTGREPSKSAVIGLLCAALGVDRDEDDRLADLATMRMAVRIDR' A
#
# COMPACT_ATOMS: atom_id res chain seq x y z
N MET A 1 -0.84 6.35 -21.04
CA MET A 1 -0.50 6.45 -19.61
C MET A 1 0.34 5.25 -19.24
N PRO A 2 1.56 5.44 -18.71
CA PRO A 2 2.39 4.34 -18.24
C PRO A 2 1.78 3.70 -16.99
N VAL A 3 1.98 2.38 -16.84
CA VAL A 3 1.52 1.60 -15.69
C VAL A 3 2.68 0.76 -15.20
N LEU A 4 2.92 0.79 -13.89
CA LEU A 4 3.84 -0.13 -13.22
C LEU A 4 3.03 -1.34 -12.71
N LEU A 5 3.43 -2.54 -13.12
CA LEU A 5 2.89 -3.79 -12.59
C LEU A 5 3.81 -4.31 -11.50
N MET A 6 3.23 -4.70 -10.36
CA MET A 6 3.95 -5.27 -9.22
C MET A 6 3.26 -6.56 -8.78
N ARG A 7 4.04 -7.58 -8.43
CA ARG A 7 3.54 -8.81 -7.81
C ARG A 7 3.78 -8.74 -6.31
N LEU A 8 2.72 -8.84 -5.53
CA LEU A 8 2.78 -8.88 -4.06
C LEU A 8 2.60 -10.33 -3.61
N GLU A 9 3.70 -10.98 -3.25
CA GLU A 9 3.75 -12.40 -2.93
C GLU A 9 4.51 -12.63 -1.63
N GLY A 10 4.00 -13.56 -0.82
CA GLY A 10 4.58 -13.99 0.44
C GLY A 10 3.71 -15.08 1.07
N PRO A 11 4.27 -15.89 1.99
CA PRO A 11 3.51 -16.97 2.65
C PRO A 11 2.34 -16.46 3.50
N MET A 12 2.44 -15.22 4.01
CA MET A 12 1.40 -14.52 4.75
C MET A 12 1.41 -13.04 4.37
N GLN A 13 0.24 -12.41 4.38
CA GLN A 13 0.07 -10.97 4.10
C GLN A 13 -0.98 -10.38 5.06
N SER A 14 -0.89 -9.07 5.31
CA SER A 14 -1.86 -8.35 6.15
C SER A 14 -2.08 -6.93 5.62
N TRP A 15 -3.32 -6.63 5.23
CA TRP A 15 -3.74 -5.42 4.53
C TRP A 15 -4.84 -4.67 5.31
N GLY A 16 -4.53 -4.26 6.53
CA GLY A 16 -5.50 -3.60 7.41
C GLY A 16 -5.95 -2.24 6.88
N THR A 17 -7.23 -1.92 7.07
CA THR A 17 -7.79 -0.58 6.75
C THR A 17 -8.41 0.10 7.96
N GLN A 18 -8.61 -0.64 9.06
CA GLN A 18 -9.14 -0.13 10.32
C GLN A 18 -8.27 -0.63 11.47
N SER A 19 -7.96 0.24 12.43
CA SER A 19 -7.08 -0.16 13.52
C SER A 19 -7.24 0.58 14.85
N ARG A 20 -8.43 1.14 15.09
CA ARG A 20 -8.73 1.94 16.29
C ARG A 20 -8.66 1.15 17.60
N PHE A 21 -8.59 -0.17 17.56
CA PHE A 21 -8.59 -1.04 18.75
C PHE A 21 -7.45 -2.07 18.68
N THR A 22 -7.48 -3.05 19.59
CA THR A 22 -6.45 -4.09 19.73
C THR A 22 -6.51 -5.13 18.62
N VAL A 23 -7.70 -5.41 18.08
CA VAL A 23 -7.86 -6.32 16.95
C VAL A 23 -7.39 -5.66 15.67
N ARG A 24 -6.47 -6.31 14.97
CA ARG A 24 -5.96 -5.89 13.66
C ARG A 24 -6.60 -6.77 12.59
N ASP A 25 -7.36 -6.14 11.70
CA ASP A 25 -7.97 -6.81 10.57
C ASP A 25 -7.00 -6.90 9.37
N THR A 26 -7.43 -7.64 8.35
CA THR A 26 -6.78 -7.65 7.05
C THR A 26 -7.83 -7.72 5.96
N GLY A 27 -7.66 -6.92 4.91
CA GLY A 27 -8.38 -7.10 3.65
C GLY A 27 -7.96 -8.38 2.92
N ARG A 28 -8.79 -8.83 1.99
CA ARG A 28 -8.46 -9.94 1.08
C ARG A 28 -7.51 -9.51 -0.04
N GLU A 29 -7.39 -8.21 -0.25
CA GLU A 29 -6.51 -7.56 -1.21
C GLU A 29 -5.70 -6.44 -0.55
N PRO A 30 -4.54 -6.06 -1.14
CA PRO A 30 -3.77 -4.91 -0.70
C PRO A 30 -4.57 -3.60 -0.72
N SER A 31 -4.46 -2.83 0.36
CA SER A 31 -5.04 -1.49 0.42
C SER A 31 -4.15 -0.49 -0.32
N LYS A 32 -4.74 0.59 -0.85
CA LYS A 32 -3.99 1.66 -1.52
C LYS A 32 -2.95 2.28 -0.59
N SER A 33 -3.30 2.55 0.66
CA SER A 33 -2.37 3.12 1.65
C SER A 33 -1.18 2.20 1.92
N ALA A 34 -1.38 0.88 1.99
CA ALA A 34 -0.29 -0.07 2.18
C ALA A 34 0.69 -0.09 1.00
N VAL A 35 0.17 -0.08 -0.24
CA VAL A 35 1.02 -0.06 -1.44
C VAL A 35 1.76 1.27 -1.56
N ILE A 36 1.12 2.41 -1.28
CA ILE A 36 1.82 3.70 -1.22
C ILE A 36 2.91 3.69 -0.14
N GLY A 37 2.63 3.15 1.04
CA GLY A 37 3.64 2.99 2.10
C GLY A 37 4.83 2.12 1.69
N LEU A 38 4.59 1.04 0.94
CA LEU A 38 5.65 0.21 0.37
C LEU A 38 6.52 0.98 -0.63
N LEU A 39 5.90 1.81 -1.49
CA LEU A 39 6.62 2.68 -2.43
C LEU A 39 7.43 3.75 -1.69
N CYS A 40 6.85 4.38 -0.66
CA CYS A 40 7.57 5.33 0.21
C CYS A 40 8.81 4.69 0.82
N ALA A 41 8.69 3.47 1.35
CA ALA A 41 9.81 2.74 1.92
C ALA A 41 10.90 2.44 0.87
N ALA A 42 10.52 2.05 -0.35
CA ALA A 42 11.48 1.79 -1.44
C ALA A 42 12.16 3.06 -1.95
N LEU A 43 11.48 4.21 -1.89
CA LEU A 43 11.97 5.52 -2.33
C LEU A 43 12.71 6.31 -1.24
N GLY A 44 12.78 5.78 -0.01
CA GLY A 44 13.34 6.50 1.14
C GLY A 44 12.57 7.78 1.44
N VAL A 45 11.23 7.71 1.47
CA VAL A 45 10.37 8.80 1.94
C VAL A 45 10.18 8.64 3.45
N ASP A 46 10.66 9.62 4.22
CA ASP A 46 10.48 9.68 5.66
C ASP A 46 9.04 10.07 6.01
N ARG A 47 8.65 9.79 7.27
CA ARG A 47 7.24 9.91 7.72
C ARG A 47 6.75 11.35 7.87
N ASP A 48 7.65 12.30 7.93
CA ASP A 48 7.41 13.74 8.04
C ASP A 48 7.44 14.47 6.68
N GLU A 49 7.77 13.76 5.60
CA GLU A 49 7.74 14.29 4.23
C GLU A 49 6.31 14.27 3.64
N ASP A 50 5.40 15.05 4.24
CA ASP A 50 3.97 15.10 3.88
C ASP A 50 3.73 15.41 2.40
N ASP A 51 4.52 16.31 1.80
CA ASP A 51 4.38 16.70 0.39
C ASP A 51 4.67 15.52 -0.55
N ARG A 52 5.74 14.76 -0.29
CA ARG A 52 6.10 13.58 -1.09
C ARG A 52 5.07 12.47 -0.93
N LEU A 53 4.54 12.29 0.28
CA LEU A 53 3.45 11.34 0.53
C LEU A 53 2.18 11.76 -0.24
N ALA A 54 1.83 13.04 -0.21
CA ALA A 54 0.66 13.58 -0.90
C ALA A 54 0.75 13.35 -2.41
N ASP A 55 1.93 13.60 -3.00
CA ASP A 55 2.19 13.35 -4.43
C ASP A 55 1.97 11.87 -4.79
N LEU A 56 2.57 10.95 -4.04
CA LEU A 56 2.40 9.51 -4.25
C LEU A 56 0.95 9.06 -4.05
N ALA A 57 0.24 9.65 -3.08
CA ALA A 57 -1.16 9.33 -2.79
C ALA A 57 -2.11 9.68 -3.95
N THR A 58 -1.72 10.57 -4.87
CA THR A 58 -2.51 10.88 -6.09
C THR A 58 -2.56 9.71 -7.09
N MET A 59 -1.62 8.77 -7.03
CA MET A 59 -1.52 7.66 -7.98
C MET A 59 -2.79 6.80 -7.97
N ARG A 60 -3.20 6.32 -9.14
CA ARG A 60 -4.30 5.35 -9.26
C ARG A 60 -3.77 3.93 -9.10
N MET A 61 -4.53 3.11 -8.39
CA MET A 61 -4.19 1.72 -8.12
C MET A 61 -5.35 0.82 -8.57
N ALA A 62 -5.01 -0.29 -9.20
CA ALA A 62 -5.91 -1.39 -9.49
C ALA A 62 -5.29 -2.68 -8.95
N VAL A 63 -6.13 -3.64 -8.57
CA VAL A 63 -5.69 -4.93 -8.02
C VAL A 63 -6.26 -6.06 -8.86
N ARG A 64 -5.40 -7.05 -9.14
CA ARG A 64 -5.80 -8.37 -9.63
C ARG A 64 -5.43 -9.38 -8.54
N ILE A 65 -6.40 -10.21 -8.15
CA ILE A 65 -6.18 -11.29 -7.18
C ILE A 65 -5.81 -12.54 -7.98
N ASP A 66 -4.62 -13.08 -7.73
CA ASP A 66 -4.13 -14.32 -8.33
C ASP A 66 -4.58 -15.52 -7.47
N ARG A 67 -4.86 -16.65 -8.12
CA ARG A 67 -5.38 -17.88 -7.49
C ARG A 67 -4.45 -19.05 -7.72
#